data_AF-A0A846E012-F1
#
_entry.id   AF-A0A846E012-F1
#
_cell.length_a   1.000
_cell.length_b   1.000
_cell.length_c   1.000
_cell.angle_alpha   90.00
_cell.angle_beta   90.00
_cell.angle_gamma   90.00
#
_symmetry.space_group_name_H-M   'P 1'
#
loop_
_entity.id
_entity.type
_entity.pdbx_description
1 polymer ?
#
loop_
_entity_poly.entity_id
_entity_poly.type
_entity_poly.pdbx_seq_one_letter_code
_entity_poly.pdbx_strand_id
1 'polypeptide(L)'
;MTWPIEPNVCPGLFYGTPAQDGFLIRIRTPGGLLNDRQAGAIATLAEQWGSAAIQVTNRANLQIRAVRNSPTAEVFQTLQALGLAAQNPSVDHLRNVMSSPTAGIDSQERLDTRPLVQALDAYIQSHPELAELSAKFSIGIDGGGTVGIGTRSEIPWEHRYNEIQLSAVVGTGESENQSLYFRLALGAERQLWDTQVLIAPDECVAVVAALVKVYLDYVHQSPPLQKKPRMKHLLQDWGIERYLQQANPHLLRPLRSVIGGPTPCPTQPYAHLGVHPQRQTGLSYLGIHLSLGQLSATQLRGLVQLSKTFGRSHLRLTPWQTILLPDIPDAKIPDVLESLSSWGLWVSDNRVDAAIVACSGKPGCAAAATQTQSHAIALAHFLNQHLTLECPVNIHFTGCPKSCAQPSPADVTLLGTTIERSGQTVEGYRIYVGANLYSRGDSKQEVIQHYLGEAIASELPSEIGQLLNAYKQHQLNKNESFGEFAGRFCQRAISDPELLPQNARND
;
A
#
# COMPACT_ATOMS: atom_id res chain seq x y z
N MET A 1 11.93 -21.45 -22.27
CA MET A 1 11.34 -20.45 -21.35
C MET A 1 11.66 -20.86 -19.93
N THR A 2 12.93 -20.79 -19.54
CA THR A 2 13.39 -21.24 -18.21
C THR A 2 13.56 -20.03 -17.32
N TRP A 3 12.76 -19.98 -16.25
CA TRP A 3 12.93 -19.02 -15.18
C TRP A 3 14.05 -19.48 -14.23
N PRO A 4 14.86 -18.56 -13.66
CA PRO A 4 15.92 -18.92 -12.71
C PRO A 4 15.47 -19.64 -11.44
N ILE A 5 14.21 -19.46 -11.00
CA ILE A 5 13.69 -20.05 -9.76
C ILE A 5 12.28 -20.62 -9.99
N GLU A 6 11.88 -21.56 -9.13
CA GLU A 6 10.50 -22.03 -9.07
C GLU A 6 9.51 -20.93 -8.62
N PRO A 7 8.26 -20.96 -9.15
CA PRO A 7 7.23 -20.01 -8.77
C PRO A 7 6.89 -20.02 -7.27
N ASN A 8 6.66 -18.82 -6.72
CA ASN A 8 6.18 -18.62 -5.36
C ASN A 8 4.75 -18.03 -5.32
N VAL A 9 4.15 -18.02 -4.13
CA VAL A 9 2.77 -17.52 -3.92
C VAL A 9 2.66 -15.99 -4.09
N CYS A 10 3.73 -15.26 -3.82
CA CYS A 10 3.78 -13.82 -4.12
C CYS A 10 4.42 -13.58 -5.50
N PRO A 11 4.16 -12.42 -6.11
CA PRO A 11 4.93 -11.95 -7.25
C PRO A 11 6.41 -11.69 -6.99
N GLY A 12 7.25 -12.08 -7.95
CA GLY A 12 8.68 -11.80 -7.96
C GLY A 12 9.26 -11.74 -9.37
N LEU A 13 10.50 -11.27 -9.48
CA LEU A 13 11.17 -11.01 -10.75
C LEU A 13 11.71 -12.28 -11.41
N PHE A 14 12.33 -13.17 -10.63
CA PHE A 14 13.11 -14.31 -11.14
C PHE A 14 12.31 -15.57 -11.48
N TYR A 15 11.00 -15.59 -11.25
CA TYR A 15 10.15 -16.72 -11.62
C TYR A 15 8.94 -16.35 -12.46
N GLY A 16 8.63 -15.04 -12.56
CA GLY A 16 7.46 -14.53 -13.28
C GLY A 16 6.17 -15.18 -12.83
N THR A 17 5.35 -14.50 -12.04
CA THR A 17 4.12 -15.16 -11.56
C THR A 17 3.16 -15.40 -12.72
N PRO A 18 2.78 -16.66 -13.00
CA PRO A 18 1.80 -16.95 -14.05
C PRO A 18 0.48 -16.27 -13.73
N ALA A 19 -0.04 -15.54 -14.72
CA ALA A 19 -1.37 -14.98 -14.71
C ALA A 19 -2.05 -15.26 -16.05
N GLN A 20 -3.35 -14.99 -16.12
CA GLN A 20 -4.18 -15.27 -17.30
C GLN A 20 -3.82 -14.39 -18.50
N ASP A 21 -3.27 -13.21 -18.26
CA ASP A 21 -2.81 -12.25 -19.27
C ASP A 21 -1.34 -12.44 -19.66
N GLY A 22 -0.63 -13.41 -19.05
CA GLY A 22 0.81 -13.63 -19.20
C GLY A 22 1.52 -13.65 -17.85
N PHE A 23 2.84 -13.48 -17.85
CA PHE A 23 3.60 -13.37 -16.60
C PHE A 23 3.46 -11.97 -16.00
N LEU A 24 3.35 -11.96 -14.69
CA LEU A 24 3.45 -10.76 -13.87
C LEU A 24 4.85 -10.72 -13.24
N ILE A 25 5.56 -9.63 -13.50
CA ILE A 25 6.87 -9.33 -12.95
C ILE A 25 6.71 -8.25 -11.90
N ARG A 26 7.30 -8.44 -10.72
CA ARG A 26 7.37 -7.43 -9.68
C ARG A 26 8.83 -7.11 -9.39
N ILE A 27 9.14 -5.82 -9.40
CA ILE A 27 10.46 -5.26 -9.13
C ILE A 27 10.42 -4.67 -7.73
N ARG A 28 11.29 -5.16 -6.84
CA ARG A 28 11.41 -4.69 -5.46
C ARG A 28 12.13 -3.34 -5.44
N THR A 29 11.62 -2.38 -4.68
CA THR A 29 12.17 -1.02 -4.62
C THR A 29 12.26 -0.59 -3.15
N PRO A 30 13.35 -0.95 -2.43
CA PRO A 30 13.54 -0.65 -1.02
C PRO A 30 13.22 0.82 -0.67
N GLY A 31 12.33 1.02 0.29
CA GLY A 31 11.85 2.35 0.71
C GLY A 31 11.04 3.11 -0.33
N GLY A 32 10.72 2.49 -1.48
CA GLY A 32 10.06 3.16 -2.60
C GLY A 32 10.96 4.14 -3.36
N LEU A 33 12.27 4.14 -3.13
CA LEU A 33 13.17 5.10 -3.77
C LEU A 33 13.56 4.64 -5.17
N LEU A 34 13.28 5.46 -6.18
CA LEU A 34 13.57 5.15 -7.57
C LEU A 34 14.41 6.27 -8.20
N ASN A 35 15.67 5.99 -8.51
CA ASN A 35 16.52 6.96 -9.21
C ASN A 35 16.25 6.98 -10.73
N ASP A 36 16.84 7.95 -11.41
CA ASP A 36 16.67 8.15 -12.84
C ASP A 36 17.10 6.97 -13.72
N ARG A 37 18.24 6.34 -13.42
CA ARG A 37 18.74 5.18 -14.19
C ARG A 37 17.82 3.98 -14.03
N GLN A 38 17.38 3.73 -12.81
CA GLN A 38 16.44 2.67 -12.48
C GLN A 38 15.10 2.88 -13.20
N ALA A 39 14.52 4.06 -13.08
CA ALA A 39 13.26 4.40 -13.74
C ALA A 39 13.36 4.30 -15.28
N GLY A 40 14.46 4.77 -15.87
CA GLY A 40 14.71 4.69 -17.31
C GLY A 40 14.82 3.24 -17.81
N ALA A 41 15.49 2.37 -17.04
CA ALA A 41 15.58 0.95 -17.36
C ALA A 41 14.20 0.27 -17.30
N ILE A 42 13.39 0.57 -16.27
CA ILE A 42 12.04 0.01 -16.13
C ILE A 42 11.13 0.47 -17.27
N ALA A 43 11.16 1.76 -17.64
CA ALA A 43 10.38 2.28 -18.77
C ALA A 43 10.73 1.57 -20.08
N THR A 44 12.03 1.35 -20.32
CA THR A 44 12.54 0.65 -21.51
C THR A 44 12.09 -0.82 -21.54
N LEU A 45 12.19 -1.52 -20.40
CA LEU A 45 11.75 -2.92 -20.30
C LEU A 45 10.23 -3.05 -20.49
N ALA A 46 9.43 -2.13 -19.93
CA ALA A 46 7.98 -2.15 -20.08
C ALA A 46 7.56 -2.06 -21.56
N GLU A 47 8.23 -1.20 -22.35
CA GLU A 47 7.99 -1.08 -23.79
C GLU A 47 8.45 -2.33 -24.56
N GLN A 48 9.65 -2.83 -24.26
CA GLN A 48 10.17 -4.05 -24.90
C GLN A 48 9.28 -5.27 -24.65
N TRP A 49 8.67 -5.35 -23.47
CA TRP A 49 7.72 -6.41 -23.13
C TRP A 49 6.30 -6.15 -23.65
N GLY A 50 6.05 -5.00 -24.29
CA GLY A 50 4.74 -4.63 -24.82
C GLY A 50 3.67 -4.44 -23.75
N SER A 51 4.08 -4.05 -22.53
CA SER A 51 3.14 -3.85 -21.44
C SER A 51 2.46 -2.49 -21.55
N ALA A 52 1.14 -2.47 -21.34
CA ALA A 52 0.35 -1.24 -21.44
C ALA A 52 0.61 -0.25 -20.29
N ALA A 53 1.02 -0.75 -19.12
CA ALA A 53 1.24 0.07 -17.94
C ALA A 53 2.29 -0.52 -16.99
N ILE A 54 3.01 0.38 -16.33
CA ILE A 54 3.84 0.14 -15.15
C ILE A 54 2.97 0.48 -13.93
N GLN A 55 2.83 -0.45 -13.00
CA GLN A 55 1.95 -0.31 -11.84
C GLN A 55 2.74 -0.10 -10.55
N VAL A 56 2.51 1.03 -9.87
CA VAL A 56 2.91 1.22 -8.47
C VAL A 56 1.99 0.39 -7.58
N THR A 57 2.60 -0.42 -6.73
CA THR A 57 1.89 -1.37 -5.87
C THR A 57 1.63 -0.80 -4.48
N ASN A 58 0.72 -1.42 -3.74
CA ASN A 58 0.43 -1.07 -2.34
C ASN A 58 1.57 -1.35 -1.34
N ARG A 59 2.76 -1.74 -1.85
CA ARG A 59 3.99 -1.90 -1.09
C ARG A 59 5.16 -1.08 -1.63
N ALA A 60 4.86 -0.01 -2.37
CA ALA A 60 5.87 0.87 -2.96
C ALA A 60 6.89 0.14 -3.85
N ASN A 61 6.46 -0.94 -4.51
CA ASN A 61 7.18 -1.63 -5.59
C ASN A 61 6.57 -1.29 -6.95
N LEU A 62 7.25 -1.70 -8.02
CA LEU A 62 6.73 -1.64 -9.39
C LEU A 62 6.33 -3.02 -9.90
N GLN A 63 5.30 -3.07 -10.73
CA GLN A 63 4.76 -4.28 -11.32
C GLN A 63 4.50 -4.08 -12.82
N ILE A 64 4.88 -5.06 -13.62
CA ILE A 64 4.64 -5.10 -15.06
C ILE A 64 3.90 -6.40 -15.37
N ARG A 65 2.82 -6.30 -16.15
CA ARG A 65 1.92 -7.42 -16.47
C ARG A 65 1.94 -7.74 -17.95
N ALA A 66 1.34 -8.88 -18.29
CA ALA A 66 1.22 -9.41 -19.64
C ALA A 66 2.56 -9.67 -20.34
N VAL A 67 3.60 -9.98 -19.55
CA VAL A 67 4.91 -10.31 -20.08
C VAL A 67 4.85 -11.74 -20.64
N ARG A 68 5.18 -11.93 -21.92
CA ARG A 68 5.02 -13.23 -22.58
C ARG A 68 6.18 -14.21 -22.34
N ASN A 69 7.38 -13.67 -22.17
CA ASN A 69 8.62 -14.45 -22.08
C ASN A 69 9.40 -14.07 -20.83
N SER A 70 10.15 -15.03 -20.29
CA SER A 70 11.13 -14.76 -19.24
C SER A 70 12.17 -13.74 -19.73
N PRO A 71 12.57 -12.75 -18.90
CA PRO A 71 13.72 -11.90 -19.20
C PRO A 71 14.98 -12.72 -19.51
N THR A 72 15.86 -12.16 -20.33
CA THR A 72 17.17 -12.78 -20.63
C THR A 72 18.11 -12.66 -19.43
N ALA A 73 19.18 -13.46 -19.40
CA ALA A 73 20.22 -13.36 -18.38
C ALA A 73 20.84 -11.95 -18.32
N GLU A 74 21.05 -11.31 -19.47
CA GLU A 74 21.56 -9.93 -19.57
C GLU A 74 20.62 -8.91 -18.91
N VAL A 75 19.30 -9.09 -19.07
CA VAL A 75 18.30 -8.23 -18.41
C VAL A 75 18.36 -8.42 -16.89
N PHE A 76 18.44 -9.65 -16.40
CA PHE A 76 18.59 -9.90 -14.96
C PHE A 76 19.88 -9.28 -14.41
N GLN A 77 21.01 -9.45 -15.09
CA GLN A 77 22.29 -8.84 -14.71
C GLN A 77 22.21 -7.31 -14.68
N THR A 78 21.54 -6.71 -15.66
CA THR A 78 21.31 -5.25 -15.71
C THR A 78 20.47 -4.79 -14.52
N LEU A 79 19.37 -5.49 -14.22
CA LEU A 79 18.53 -5.17 -13.07
C LEU A 79 19.28 -5.34 -11.75
N GLN A 80 20.10 -6.38 -11.60
CA GLN A 80 20.96 -6.58 -10.42
C GLN A 80 22.00 -5.46 -10.28
N ALA A 81 22.67 -5.07 -11.37
CA ALA A 81 23.65 -3.98 -11.37
C ALA A 81 23.04 -2.63 -11.01
N LEU A 82 21.76 -2.41 -11.34
CA LEU A 82 21.00 -1.20 -10.99
C LEU A 82 20.37 -1.27 -9.59
N GLY A 83 20.51 -2.39 -8.87
CA GLY A 83 19.86 -2.60 -7.57
C GLY A 83 18.33 -2.77 -7.64
N LEU A 84 17.80 -3.16 -8.80
CA LEU A 84 16.38 -3.46 -9.03
C LEU A 84 16.03 -4.94 -8.87
N ALA A 85 17.04 -5.77 -8.61
CA ALA A 85 16.92 -7.20 -8.36
C ALA A 85 17.89 -7.60 -7.26
N ALA A 86 17.52 -8.57 -6.43
CA ALA A 86 18.43 -9.10 -5.43
C ALA A 86 19.64 -9.79 -6.10
N GLN A 87 20.82 -9.65 -5.49
CA GLN A 87 22.03 -10.36 -5.95
C GLN A 87 21.88 -11.87 -5.85
N ASN A 88 21.24 -12.34 -4.76
CA ASN A 88 20.78 -13.71 -4.64
C ASN A 88 19.30 -13.80 -5.05
N PRO A 89 18.97 -14.46 -6.17
CA PRO A 89 17.60 -14.62 -6.61
C PRO A 89 16.67 -15.27 -5.57
N SER A 90 17.21 -16.16 -4.70
CA SER A 90 16.38 -16.93 -3.76
C SER A 90 15.67 -16.07 -2.72
N VAL A 91 16.16 -14.86 -2.42
CA VAL A 91 15.57 -13.93 -1.46
C VAL A 91 14.77 -12.80 -2.10
N ASP A 92 14.80 -12.67 -3.44
CA ASP A 92 14.11 -11.59 -4.18
C ASP A 92 12.59 -11.60 -3.99
N HIS A 93 12.04 -12.77 -3.68
CA HIS A 93 10.62 -12.98 -3.44
C HIS A 93 10.11 -12.37 -2.12
N LEU A 94 11.01 -12.02 -1.19
CA LEU A 94 10.65 -11.34 0.05
C LEU A 94 10.09 -9.96 -0.27
N ARG A 95 9.13 -9.49 0.54
CA ARG A 95 8.49 -8.21 0.26
C ARG A 95 9.44 -7.05 0.49
N ASN A 96 8.99 -5.90 0.03
CA ASN A 96 9.72 -4.65 0.20
C ASN A 96 9.96 -4.32 1.68
N VAL A 97 11.10 -3.68 1.97
CA VAL A 97 11.29 -2.91 3.20
C VAL A 97 10.62 -1.56 2.96
N MET A 98 9.39 -1.41 3.42
CA MET A 98 8.62 -0.19 3.20
C MET A 98 9.05 0.90 4.16
N SER A 99 8.96 2.16 3.72
CA SER A 99 9.15 3.30 4.60
C SER A 99 8.25 4.47 4.27
N SER A 100 8.12 5.42 5.20
CA SER A 100 7.48 6.72 4.95
C SER A 100 8.05 7.34 3.67
N PRO A 101 7.22 7.63 2.66
CA PRO A 101 7.72 8.13 1.38
C PRO A 101 8.28 9.56 1.50
N THR A 102 8.06 10.27 2.61
CA THR A 102 8.63 11.60 2.88
C THR A 102 9.95 11.54 3.68
N ALA A 103 10.54 10.37 3.90
CA ALA A 103 11.79 10.22 4.65
C ALA A 103 12.94 11.14 4.14
N GLY A 104 13.54 11.92 5.02
CA GLY A 104 14.60 12.89 4.74
C GLY A 104 14.15 14.26 4.22
N ILE A 105 12.85 14.46 3.97
CA ILE A 105 12.29 15.72 3.43
C ILE A 105 11.08 16.23 4.22
N ASP A 106 10.46 15.38 5.04
CA ASP A 106 9.37 15.77 5.92
C ASP A 106 9.88 16.73 7.00
N SER A 107 9.19 17.84 7.24
CA SER A 107 9.59 18.81 8.27
C SER A 107 9.29 18.32 9.69
N GLN A 108 8.38 17.36 9.84
CA GLN A 108 7.96 16.81 11.13
C GLN A 108 8.60 15.45 11.44
N GLU A 109 9.38 14.87 10.51
CA GLU A 109 10.03 13.60 10.80
C GLU A 109 10.97 13.70 12.00
N ARG A 110 10.96 12.65 12.80
CA ARG A 110 11.85 12.48 13.94
C ARG A 110 13.17 11.87 13.51
N LEU A 111 13.13 11.01 12.50
CA LEU A 111 14.31 10.29 12.00
C LEU A 111 14.19 10.03 10.50
N ASP A 112 15.26 10.31 9.76
CA ASP A 112 15.40 9.90 8.36
C ASP A 112 15.66 8.39 8.31
N THR A 113 14.67 7.64 7.82
CA THR A 113 14.66 6.18 7.81
C THR A 113 15.46 5.57 6.66
N ARG A 114 15.89 6.35 5.67
CA ARG A 114 16.55 5.83 4.45
C ARG A 114 17.82 5.01 4.75
N PRO A 115 18.71 5.43 5.68
CA PRO A 115 19.87 4.60 6.06
C PRO A 115 19.46 3.24 6.65
N LEU A 116 18.41 3.19 7.48
CA LEU A 116 17.94 1.94 8.07
C LEU A 116 17.30 1.02 7.02
N VAL A 117 16.54 1.58 6.07
CA VAL A 117 16.03 0.82 4.92
C VAL A 117 17.17 0.17 4.13
N GLN A 118 18.22 0.92 3.82
CA GLN A 118 19.39 0.41 3.10
C GLN A 118 20.11 -0.69 3.89
N ALA A 119 20.30 -0.50 5.20
CA ALA A 119 20.96 -1.49 6.05
C ALA A 119 20.16 -2.80 6.15
N LEU A 120 18.83 -2.71 6.30
CA LEU A 120 17.96 -3.90 6.33
C LEU A 120 17.85 -4.58 4.96
N ASP A 121 17.85 -3.83 3.87
CA ASP A 121 17.88 -4.43 2.54
C ASP A 121 19.22 -5.15 2.28
N ALA A 122 20.35 -4.55 2.66
CA ALA A 122 21.66 -5.18 2.58
C ALA A 122 21.73 -6.45 3.45
N TYR A 123 21.14 -6.43 4.64
CA TYR A 123 20.98 -7.62 5.49
C TYR A 123 20.19 -8.71 4.75
N ILE A 124 19.06 -8.39 4.14
CA ILE A 124 18.27 -9.39 3.38
C ILE A 124 19.10 -9.99 2.23
N GLN A 125 19.87 -9.17 1.53
CA GLN A 125 20.68 -9.63 0.40
C GLN A 125 21.84 -10.55 0.81
N SER A 126 22.37 -10.41 2.04
CA SER A 126 23.51 -11.19 2.53
C SER A 126 23.15 -12.47 3.30
N HIS A 127 21.86 -12.71 3.56
CA HIS A 127 21.39 -13.84 4.38
C HIS A 127 20.49 -14.79 3.53
N PRO A 128 21.08 -15.74 2.79
CA PRO A 128 20.34 -16.64 1.89
C PRO A 128 19.31 -17.54 2.60
N GLU A 129 19.51 -17.83 3.89
CA GLU A 129 18.60 -18.61 4.74
C GLU A 129 17.22 -17.94 4.87
N LEU A 130 17.13 -16.62 4.67
CA LEU A 130 15.85 -15.91 4.67
C LEU A 130 14.92 -16.37 3.54
N ALA A 131 15.44 -17.07 2.53
CA ALA A 131 14.62 -17.67 1.49
C ALA A 131 13.62 -18.70 2.02
N GLU A 132 13.83 -19.23 3.22
CA GLU A 132 12.94 -20.18 3.88
C GLU A 132 11.71 -19.52 4.52
N LEU A 133 11.76 -18.20 4.72
CA LEU A 133 10.60 -17.45 5.19
C LEU A 133 9.45 -17.49 4.18
N SER A 134 8.25 -17.18 4.66
CA SER A 134 7.13 -16.95 3.76
C SER A 134 7.42 -15.77 2.84
N ALA A 135 7.09 -15.88 1.56
CA ALA A 135 7.11 -14.76 0.61
C ALA A 135 6.21 -13.58 1.01
N LYS A 136 5.39 -13.75 2.05
CA LYS A 136 4.58 -12.69 2.62
C LYS A 136 5.29 -11.89 3.70
N PHE A 137 6.48 -12.30 4.16
CA PHE A 137 7.27 -11.59 5.16
C PHE A 137 7.55 -10.14 4.72
N SER A 138 7.30 -9.16 5.60
CA SER A 138 7.42 -7.73 5.32
C SER A 138 7.84 -6.91 6.53
N ILE A 139 8.63 -5.86 6.27
CA ILE A 139 9.12 -4.89 7.26
C ILE A 139 8.64 -3.49 6.86
N GLY A 140 8.16 -2.71 7.83
CA GLY A 140 7.80 -1.31 7.66
C GLY A 140 8.54 -0.41 8.63
N ILE A 141 9.03 0.73 8.15
CA ILE A 141 9.79 1.71 8.93
C ILE A 141 9.17 3.10 8.77
N ASP A 142 8.72 3.68 9.87
CA ASP A 142 8.08 4.97 9.91
C ASP A 142 8.96 6.00 10.64
N GLY A 143 9.20 7.15 10.01
CA GLY A 143 10.09 8.20 10.52
C GLY A 143 9.45 9.18 11.51
N GLY A 144 8.18 9.00 11.87
CA GLY A 144 7.45 9.89 12.78
C GLY A 144 7.03 11.23 12.18
N GLY A 145 7.09 11.38 10.84
CA GLY A 145 6.70 12.59 10.11
C GLY A 145 5.20 12.70 9.85
N THR A 146 4.81 13.68 9.03
CA THR A 146 3.42 13.94 8.63
C THR A 146 2.82 12.78 7.82
N VAL A 147 3.63 12.13 6.97
CA VAL A 147 3.18 10.97 6.18
C VAL A 147 3.63 9.67 6.85
N GLY A 148 2.67 8.94 7.39
CA GLY A 148 2.91 7.75 8.19
C GLY A 148 2.55 6.45 7.47
N ILE A 149 3.23 5.36 7.81
CA ILE A 149 2.86 4.00 7.42
C ILE A 149 2.45 3.19 8.65
N GLY A 150 1.77 2.06 8.44
CA GLY A 150 1.23 1.25 9.55
C GLY A 150 -0.07 1.83 10.08
N THR A 151 -0.29 1.81 11.40
CA THR A 151 -1.56 2.21 12.03
C THR A 151 -1.53 3.64 12.61
N ARG A 152 -0.71 4.53 12.02
CA ARG A 152 -0.64 5.93 12.44
C ARG A 152 -1.79 6.77 11.89
N SER A 153 -2.39 6.37 10.78
CA SER A 153 -3.65 6.96 10.32
C SER A 153 -4.80 6.45 11.18
N GLU A 154 -5.84 7.26 11.35
CA GLU A 154 -7.08 6.76 11.94
C GLU A 154 -7.84 5.89 10.94
N ILE A 155 -7.59 6.04 9.64
CA ILE A 155 -8.32 5.38 8.57
C ILE A 155 -7.75 3.98 8.28
N PRO A 156 -8.53 2.88 8.50
CA PRO A 156 -8.02 1.52 8.39
C PRO A 156 -7.49 1.10 7.02
N TRP A 157 -7.98 1.70 5.94
CA TRP A 157 -7.51 1.36 4.59
C TRP A 157 -6.18 2.03 4.22
N GLU A 158 -5.77 3.09 4.93
CA GLU A 158 -4.43 3.63 4.83
C GLU A 158 -3.40 2.74 5.51
N HIS A 159 -3.83 1.84 6.38
CA HIS A 159 -2.93 0.99 7.14
C HIS A 159 -2.13 0.07 6.23
N ARG A 160 -0.83 -0.04 6.54
CA ARG A 160 0.09 -0.96 5.89
C ARG A 160 0.66 -1.91 6.91
N TYR A 161 -0.01 -3.04 7.06
CA TYR A 161 0.37 -4.10 7.99
C TYR A 161 1.64 -4.82 7.50
N ASN A 162 2.71 -4.65 8.26
CA ASN A 162 3.97 -5.36 8.14
C ASN A 162 4.13 -6.30 9.33
N GLU A 163 4.82 -7.43 9.12
CA GLU A 163 5.05 -8.39 10.20
C GLU A 163 5.96 -7.80 11.29
N ILE A 164 6.93 -6.98 10.88
CA ILE A 164 7.69 -6.11 11.78
C ILE A 164 7.46 -4.65 11.37
N GLN A 165 6.99 -3.82 12.29
CA GLN A 165 6.80 -2.39 12.11
C GLN A 165 7.63 -1.62 13.13
N LEU A 166 8.45 -0.68 12.66
CA LEU A 166 9.26 0.21 13.49
C LEU A 166 8.75 1.64 13.29
N SER A 167 8.36 2.34 14.36
CA SER A 167 7.87 3.72 14.27
C SER A 167 8.69 4.65 15.16
N ALA A 168 9.28 5.70 14.57
CA ALA A 168 10.12 6.63 15.30
C ALA A 168 9.29 7.41 16.35
N VAL A 169 9.82 7.45 17.57
CA VAL A 169 9.21 8.13 18.72
C VAL A 169 10.31 8.86 19.50
N VAL A 170 9.92 9.94 20.18
CA VAL A 170 10.77 10.65 21.13
C VAL A 170 10.28 10.34 22.53
N GLY A 171 11.17 9.89 23.41
CA GLY A 171 10.82 9.73 24.82
C GLY A 171 12.02 9.63 25.73
N THR A 172 11.75 9.62 27.02
CA THR A 172 12.74 9.39 28.07
C THR A 172 12.87 7.87 28.24
N GLY A 173 13.94 7.30 27.68
CA GLY A 173 14.27 5.89 27.89
C GLY A 173 14.92 5.69 29.26
N GLU A 174 16.16 5.23 29.28
CA GLU A 174 16.95 5.09 30.52
C GLU A 174 17.54 6.40 31.03
N SER A 175 17.83 7.33 30.13
CA SER A 175 18.30 8.66 30.50
C SER A 175 17.13 9.54 30.91
N GLU A 176 17.37 10.43 31.89
CA GLU A 176 16.46 11.55 32.19
C GLU A 176 16.27 12.49 30.97
N ASN A 177 17.19 12.42 29.99
CA ASN A 177 17.10 13.14 28.73
C ASN A 177 16.21 12.41 27.70
N GLN A 178 15.46 13.20 26.93
CA GLN A 178 14.72 12.72 25.76
C GLN A 178 15.69 12.19 24.70
N SER A 179 15.41 10.99 24.21
CA SER A 179 16.16 10.33 23.13
C SER A 179 15.21 9.82 22.05
N LEU A 180 15.77 9.56 20.87
CA LEU A 180 15.05 8.97 19.74
C LEU A 180 15.10 7.44 19.83
N TYR A 181 13.94 6.82 19.60
CA TYR A 181 13.79 5.37 19.54
C TYR A 181 12.89 4.98 18.36
N PHE A 182 12.94 3.72 17.99
CA PHE A 182 11.87 3.07 17.26
C PHE A 182 11.01 2.26 18.21
N ARG A 183 9.69 2.49 18.19
CA ARG A 183 8.72 1.64 18.86
C ARG A 183 8.40 0.45 17.95
N LEU A 184 8.58 -0.75 18.48
CA LEU A 184 8.32 -2.00 17.78
C LEU A 184 6.84 -2.37 17.88
N ALA A 185 6.23 -2.63 16.74
CA ALA A 185 4.95 -3.33 16.64
C ALA A 185 5.11 -4.58 15.76
N LEU A 186 4.34 -5.61 16.07
CA LEU A 186 4.29 -6.85 15.30
C LEU A 186 2.94 -6.96 14.60
N GLY A 187 2.92 -7.46 13.37
CA GLY A 187 1.71 -7.48 12.55
C GLY A 187 1.28 -8.84 12.05
N ALA A 188 0.00 -9.14 12.21
CA ALA A 188 -0.66 -10.29 11.61
C ALA A 188 -2.17 -10.06 11.51
N GLU A 189 -2.84 -10.76 10.59
CA GLU A 189 -4.30 -10.72 10.41
C GLU A 189 -4.93 -9.32 10.41
N ARG A 190 -4.25 -8.35 9.77
CA ARG A 190 -4.69 -6.95 9.64
C ARG A 190 -4.78 -6.22 10.99
N GLN A 191 -3.94 -6.64 11.93
CA GLN A 191 -3.72 -5.99 13.21
C GLN A 191 -2.22 -5.71 13.38
N LEU A 192 -1.90 -4.61 14.05
CA LEU A 192 -0.58 -4.36 14.63
C LEU A 192 -0.74 -4.42 16.15
N TRP A 193 0.09 -5.23 16.81
CA TRP A 193 0.21 -5.23 18.25
C TRP A 193 1.41 -4.38 18.66
N ASP A 194 1.13 -3.36 19.44
CA ASP A 194 2.16 -2.54 20.06
C ASP A 194 2.85 -3.33 21.17
N THR A 195 4.14 -3.64 20.97
CA THR A 195 4.93 -4.42 21.94
C THR A 195 5.44 -3.58 23.11
N GLN A 196 5.29 -2.25 23.00
CA GLN A 196 5.86 -1.25 23.92
C GLN A 196 7.40 -1.31 24.01
N VAL A 197 8.06 -2.10 23.16
CA VAL A 197 9.51 -2.19 23.09
C VAL A 197 10.06 -0.98 22.36
N LEU A 198 11.04 -0.33 22.98
CA LEU A 198 11.81 0.77 22.39
C LEU A 198 13.18 0.25 21.96
N ILE A 199 13.57 0.59 20.73
CA ILE A 199 14.83 0.15 20.13
C ILE A 199 15.64 1.39 19.75
N ALA A 200 16.91 1.46 20.17
CA ALA A 200 17.80 2.52 19.74
C ALA A 200 18.05 2.42 18.21
N PRO A 201 18.15 3.55 17.47
CA PRO A 201 18.29 3.51 16.02
C PRO A 201 19.45 2.66 15.48
N ASP A 202 20.57 2.60 16.22
CA ASP A 202 21.76 1.81 15.91
C ASP A 202 21.61 0.31 16.21
N GLU A 203 20.68 -0.07 17.09
CA GLU A 203 20.38 -1.47 17.45
C GLU A 203 19.31 -2.09 16.53
N CYS A 204 18.60 -1.30 15.72
CA CYS A 204 17.45 -1.77 14.92
C CYS A 204 17.74 -2.97 14.02
N VAL A 205 18.87 -2.97 13.30
CA VAL A 205 19.23 -4.09 12.41
C VAL A 205 19.44 -5.38 13.21
N ALA A 206 20.13 -5.29 14.35
CA ALA A 206 20.37 -6.44 15.23
C ALA A 206 19.06 -7.00 15.81
N VAL A 207 18.15 -6.11 16.24
CA VAL A 207 16.83 -6.51 16.74
C VAL A 207 15.99 -7.19 15.66
N VAL A 208 15.93 -6.62 14.46
CA VAL A 208 15.21 -7.26 13.34
C VAL A 208 15.84 -8.61 12.99
N ALA A 209 17.16 -8.72 12.95
CA ALA A 209 17.86 -9.97 12.70
C ALA A 209 17.55 -11.04 13.75
N ALA A 210 17.52 -10.69 15.04
CA ALA A 210 17.15 -11.59 16.12
C ALA A 210 15.69 -12.09 16.00
N LEU A 211 14.75 -11.18 15.74
CA LEU A 211 13.34 -11.54 15.53
C LEU A 211 13.17 -12.48 14.32
N VAL A 212 13.88 -12.18 13.22
CA VAL A 212 13.87 -12.99 12.01
C VAL A 212 14.49 -14.37 12.24
N LYS A 213 15.59 -14.46 12.99
CA LYS A 213 16.22 -15.72 13.38
C LYS A 213 15.26 -16.61 14.17
N VAL A 214 14.59 -16.06 15.18
CA VAL A 214 13.58 -16.80 15.96
C VAL A 214 12.40 -17.26 15.08
N TYR A 215 11.98 -16.43 14.12
CA TYR A 215 10.95 -16.83 13.16
C TYR A 215 11.42 -17.97 12.24
N LEU A 216 12.66 -17.94 11.76
CA LEU A 216 13.25 -19.06 11.01
C LEU A 216 13.29 -20.34 11.85
N ASP A 217 13.71 -20.26 13.11
CA ASP A 217 13.78 -21.42 14.00
C ASP A 217 12.37 -22.03 14.21
N TYR A 218 11.33 -21.20 14.34
CA TYR A 218 9.95 -21.66 14.38
C TYR A 218 9.52 -22.34 13.05
N VAL A 219 9.93 -21.81 11.89
CA VAL A 219 9.68 -22.43 10.59
C VAL A 219 10.33 -23.81 10.50
N HIS A 220 11.57 -23.96 10.98
CA HIS A 220 12.30 -25.23 10.97
C HIS A 220 11.74 -26.27 11.96
N GLN A 221 11.19 -25.82 13.09
CA GLN A 221 10.55 -26.69 14.09
C GLN A 221 9.13 -27.10 13.69
N SER A 222 8.50 -26.36 12.77
CA SER A 222 7.15 -26.66 12.31
C SER A 222 7.15 -27.93 11.43
N PRO A 223 6.13 -28.80 11.55
CA PRO A 223 5.97 -29.92 10.65
C PRO A 223 5.97 -29.44 9.18
N PRO A 224 6.46 -30.24 8.22
CA PRO A 224 6.44 -29.86 6.82
C PRO A 224 5.00 -29.67 6.35
N LEU A 225 4.54 -28.42 6.35
CA LEU A 225 3.25 -28.01 5.83
C LEU A 225 3.35 -27.83 4.32
N GLN A 226 2.22 -27.99 3.61
CA GLN A 226 2.12 -27.67 2.19
C GLN A 226 2.48 -26.19 1.87
N LYS A 227 2.42 -25.31 2.88
CA LYS A 227 2.85 -23.90 2.80
C LYS A 227 3.70 -23.55 4.00
N LYS A 228 4.81 -22.84 3.77
CA LYS A 228 5.69 -22.29 4.81
C LYS A 228 4.87 -21.54 5.89
N PRO A 229 5.07 -21.82 7.19
CA PRO A 229 4.44 -21.09 8.27
C PRO A 229 4.68 -19.59 8.14
N ARG A 230 3.66 -18.80 8.45
CA ARG A 230 3.74 -17.33 8.48
C ARG A 230 3.94 -16.85 9.92
N MET A 231 4.48 -15.64 10.11
CA MET A 231 4.60 -15.06 11.45
C MET A 231 3.25 -15.00 12.19
N LYS A 232 2.12 -14.89 11.49
CA LYS A 232 0.80 -15.02 12.12
C LYS A 232 0.58 -16.34 12.88
N HIS A 233 1.14 -17.45 12.40
CA HIS A 233 1.05 -18.75 13.08
C HIS A 233 1.97 -18.75 14.29
N LEU A 234 3.19 -18.20 14.17
CA LEU A 234 4.09 -18.01 15.30
C LEU A 234 3.41 -17.19 16.41
N LEU A 235 2.82 -16.04 16.08
CA LEU A 235 2.15 -15.17 17.06
C LEU A 235 0.92 -15.83 17.68
N GLN A 236 0.21 -16.67 16.92
CA GLN A 236 -0.92 -17.46 17.43
C GLN A 236 -0.46 -18.56 18.40
N ASP A 237 0.61 -19.28 18.07
CA ASP A 237 1.08 -20.43 18.83
C ASP A 237 1.86 -20.02 20.08
N TRP A 238 2.73 -19.01 19.96
CA TRP A 238 3.67 -18.61 21.00
C TRP A 238 3.22 -17.37 21.74
N GLY A 239 2.41 -16.51 21.11
CA GLY A 239 2.14 -15.17 21.62
C GLY A 239 3.34 -14.23 21.45
N ILE A 240 3.07 -12.93 21.65
CA ILE A 240 4.07 -11.86 21.48
C ILE A 240 5.15 -11.94 22.55
N GLU A 241 4.77 -12.13 23.81
CA GLU A 241 5.71 -12.11 24.94
C GLU A 241 6.79 -13.18 24.79
N ARG A 242 6.38 -14.43 24.52
CA ARG A 242 7.32 -15.53 24.28
C ARG A 242 8.21 -15.25 23.07
N TYR A 243 7.65 -14.73 21.97
CA TYR A 243 8.42 -14.42 20.78
C TYR A 243 9.55 -13.40 21.07
N LEU A 244 9.22 -12.31 21.78
CA LEU A 244 10.21 -11.31 22.20
C LEU A 244 11.24 -11.90 23.18
N GLN A 245 10.82 -12.73 24.13
CA GLN A 245 11.74 -13.41 25.06
C GLN A 245 12.73 -14.32 24.33
N GLN A 246 12.29 -15.04 23.29
CA GLN A 246 13.17 -15.89 22.48
C GLN A 246 14.16 -15.09 21.63
N ALA A 247 13.91 -13.80 21.37
CA ALA A 247 14.85 -12.95 20.65
C ALA A 247 16.01 -12.45 21.53
N ASN A 248 15.80 -12.30 22.85
CA ASN A 248 16.79 -11.75 23.78
C ASN A 248 18.16 -12.47 23.78
N PRO A 249 18.26 -13.81 23.71
CA PRO A 249 19.54 -14.51 23.65
C PRO A 249 20.40 -14.16 22.43
N HIS A 250 19.81 -13.57 21.38
CA HIS A 250 20.50 -13.16 20.16
C HIS A 250 20.94 -11.68 20.17
N LEU A 251 20.70 -10.98 21.28
CA LEU A 251 20.95 -9.55 21.40
C LEU A 251 22.02 -9.26 22.45
N LEU A 252 22.80 -8.19 22.23
CA LEU A 252 23.77 -7.71 23.22
C LEU A 252 23.09 -7.19 24.48
N ARG A 253 21.87 -6.66 24.34
CA ARG A 253 21.03 -6.16 25.40
C ARG A 253 19.62 -6.71 25.23
N PRO A 254 18.94 -7.10 26.33
CA PRO A 254 17.57 -7.58 26.23
C PRO A 254 16.64 -6.47 25.75
N LEU A 255 15.60 -6.85 25.00
CA LEU A 255 14.52 -5.97 24.60
C LEU A 255 13.83 -5.41 25.84
N ARG A 256 13.58 -4.10 25.83
CA ARG A 256 12.98 -3.39 26.95
C ARG A 256 11.63 -2.82 26.55
N SER A 257 10.58 -3.32 27.20
CA SER A 257 9.24 -2.74 27.12
C SER A 257 9.09 -1.58 28.12
N VAL A 258 8.52 -0.45 27.67
CA VAL A 258 8.24 0.72 28.51
C VAL A 258 6.74 0.96 28.56
N ILE A 259 6.11 0.58 29.68
CA ILE A 259 4.67 0.77 29.89
C ILE A 259 4.36 2.26 29.92
N GLY A 260 3.38 2.69 29.11
CA GLY A 260 3.04 4.11 28.96
C GLY A 260 4.12 4.96 28.27
N GLY A 261 5.11 4.32 27.63
CA GLY A 261 6.15 5.00 26.85
C GLY A 261 5.58 5.77 25.65
N PRO A 262 6.41 6.60 24.98
CA PRO A 262 5.96 7.48 23.90
C PRO A 262 5.29 6.72 22.76
N THR A 263 4.13 7.18 22.32
CA THR A 263 3.38 6.59 21.21
C THR A 263 3.66 7.32 19.90
N PRO A 264 3.59 6.63 18.75
CA PRO A 264 3.69 7.29 17.45
C PRO A 264 2.58 8.34 17.28
N CYS A 265 2.94 9.53 16.78
CA CYS A 265 1.95 10.57 16.50
C CYS A 265 1.01 10.14 15.37
N PRO A 266 -0.30 10.36 15.47
CA PRO A 266 -1.21 10.10 14.36
C PRO A 266 -0.85 10.90 13.11
N THR A 267 -1.27 10.43 11.95
CA THR A 267 -1.08 11.12 10.67
C THR A 267 -2.42 11.42 10.01
N GLN A 268 -2.46 12.55 9.29
CA GLN A 268 -3.63 12.93 8.52
C GLN A 268 -3.74 12.08 7.25
N PRO A 269 -4.95 11.58 6.92
CA PRO A 269 -5.19 10.90 5.67
C PRO A 269 -4.81 11.74 4.46
N TYR A 270 -4.38 11.07 3.38
CA TYR A 270 -4.01 11.70 2.11
C TYR A 270 -2.89 12.76 2.18
N ALA A 271 -2.20 12.93 3.31
CA ALA A 271 -1.14 13.94 3.48
C ALA A 271 0.05 13.79 2.51
N HIS A 272 0.09 12.72 1.72
CA HIS A 272 1.08 12.46 0.69
C HIS A 272 0.69 12.98 -0.69
N LEU A 273 -0.55 13.42 -0.92
CA LEU A 273 -1.05 14.01 -2.17
C LEU A 273 -1.04 15.54 -2.06
N GLY A 274 -0.85 16.25 -3.16
CA GLY A 274 -0.78 17.72 -3.13
C GLY A 274 0.65 18.26 -3.22
N VAL A 275 0.76 19.58 -3.13
CA VAL A 275 2.02 20.30 -3.06
C VAL A 275 2.31 20.62 -1.60
N HIS A 276 3.47 20.19 -1.11
CA HIS A 276 3.83 20.30 0.29
C HIS A 276 5.24 20.86 0.47
N PRO A 277 5.46 21.78 1.42
CA PRO A 277 6.80 22.24 1.74
C PRO A 277 7.63 21.09 2.32
N GLN A 278 8.92 21.09 2.00
CA GLN A 278 9.90 20.19 2.60
C GLN A 278 10.63 20.87 3.77
N ARG A 279 11.39 20.09 4.52
CA ARG A 279 12.31 20.59 5.56
C ARG A 279 13.35 21.56 5.00
N GLN A 280 13.76 21.37 3.74
CA GLN A 280 14.67 22.23 3.02
C GLN A 280 13.93 23.50 2.57
N THR A 281 14.36 24.67 3.06
CA THR A 281 13.74 25.96 2.72
C THR A 281 13.71 26.20 1.20
N GLY A 282 12.55 26.61 0.69
CA GLY A 282 12.34 26.92 -0.73
C GLY A 282 12.14 25.70 -1.64
N LEU A 283 12.05 24.49 -1.06
CA LEU A 283 11.76 23.26 -1.77
C LEU A 283 10.43 22.66 -1.31
N SER A 284 9.75 22.03 -2.25
CA SER A 284 8.49 21.32 -2.05
C SER A 284 8.56 19.91 -2.64
N TYR A 285 7.70 19.02 -2.17
CA TYR A 285 7.38 17.77 -2.86
C TYR A 285 5.96 17.82 -3.42
N LEU A 286 5.77 17.16 -4.55
CA LEU A 286 4.47 17.02 -5.19
C LEU A 286 4.04 15.55 -5.12
N GLY A 287 2.92 15.30 -4.48
CA GLY A 287 2.23 14.02 -4.46
C GLY A 287 1.35 13.85 -5.69
N ILE A 288 1.76 12.98 -6.60
CA ILE A 288 1.13 12.76 -7.89
C ILE A 288 0.22 11.54 -7.80
N HIS A 289 -1.07 11.78 -8.03
CA HIS A 289 -2.07 10.72 -8.14
C HIS A 289 -1.85 9.91 -9.41
N LEU A 290 -2.01 8.58 -9.28
CA LEU A 290 -1.98 7.64 -10.39
C LEU A 290 -3.26 6.80 -10.33
N SER A 291 -4.10 6.86 -11.37
CA SER A 291 -5.30 6.03 -11.44
C SER A 291 -4.91 4.55 -11.37
N LEU A 292 -5.29 3.89 -10.26
CA LEU A 292 -4.93 2.51 -9.93
C LEU A 292 -3.41 2.23 -9.87
N GLY A 293 -2.59 3.25 -9.62
CA GLY A 293 -1.13 3.13 -9.64
C GLY A 293 -0.51 3.03 -11.02
N GLN A 294 -1.27 3.27 -12.10
CA GLN A 294 -0.81 3.02 -13.46
C GLN A 294 -0.06 4.22 -14.04
N LEU A 295 1.03 3.92 -14.74
CA LEU A 295 1.83 4.84 -15.53
C LEU A 295 2.20 4.21 -16.87
N SER A 296 2.18 4.99 -17.94
CA SER A 296 2.86 4.63 -19.18
C SER A 296 4.38 4.79 -19.04
N ALA A 297 5.15 4.13 -19.91
CA ALA A 297 6.59 4.33 -19.99
C ALA A 297 6.96 5.79 -20.29
N THR A 298 6.19 6.46 -21.15
CA THR A 298 6.33 7.89 -21.46
C THR A 298 6.14 8.77 -20.23
N GLN A 299 5.08 8.55 -19.45
CA GLN A 299 4.85 9.28 -18.21
C GLN A 299 5.99 9.07 -17.21
N LEU A 300 6.47 7.83 -17.02
CA LEU A 300 7.60 7.56 -16.13
C LEU A 300 8.87 8.30 -16.57
N ARG A 301 9.19 8.31 -17.86
CA ARG A 301 10.34 9.07 -18.40
C ARG A 301 10.15 10.58 -18.22
N GLY A 302 8.95 11.09 -18.43
CA GLY A 302 8.60 12.50 -18.19
C GLY A 302 8.85 12.91 -16.74
N LEU A 303 8.37 12.11 -15.77
CA LEU A 303 8.60 12.34 -14.34
C LEU A 303 10.08 12.36 -13.98
N VAL A 304 10.86 11.42 -14.54
CA VAL A 304 12.32 11.39 -14.35
C VAL A 304 12.97 12.65 -14.93
N GLN A 305 12.55 13.09 -16.11
CA GLN A 305 13.11 14.28 -16.74
C GLN A 305 12.79 15.55 -15.94
N LEU A 306 11.58 15.67 -15.39
CA LEU A 306 11.24 16.76 -14.47
C LEU A 306 12.12 16.71 -13.21
N SER A 307 12.28 15.53 -12.61
CA SER A 307 13.15 15.34 -11.45
C SER A 307 14.62 15.68 -11.74
N LYS A 308 15.11 15.42 -12.95
CA LYS A 308 16.47 15.84 -13.38
C LYS A 308 16.60 17.35 -13.58
N THR A 309 15.55 17.96 -14.14
CA THR A 309 15.59 19.36 -14.56
C THR A 309 15.42 20.30 -13.37
N PHE A 310 14.49 19.95 -12.47
CA PHE A 310 14.10 20.82 -11.36
C PHE A 310 14.46 20.25 -9.99
N GLY A 311 14.51 18.93 -9.84
CA GLY A 311 14.72 18.25 -8.56
C GLY A 311 16.11 17.63 -8.40
N ARG A 312 16.12 16.43 -7.80
CA ARG A 312 17.35 15.67 -7.51
C ARG A 312 17.35 14.26 -8.11
N SER A 313 16.82 14.12 -9.32
CA SER A 313 16.92 12.90 -10.15
C SER A 313 16.41 11.61 -9.48
N HIS A 314 15.39 11.72 -8.62
CA HIS A 314 14.72 10.59 -8.01
C HIS A 314 13.22 10.82 -7.84
N LEU A 315 12.49 9.73 -7.73
CA LEU A 315 11.06 9.64 -7.46
C LEU A 315 10.85 8.78 -6.21
N ARG A 316 9.69 8.91 -5.57
CA ARG A 316 9.32 8.11 -4.40
C ARG A 316 7.99 7.42 -4.61
N LEU A 317 8.00 6.11 -4.71
CA LEU A 317 6.81 5.28 -4.78
C LEU A 317 6.16 5.23 -3.40
N THR A 318 4.84 5.38 -3.34
CA THR A 318 4.11 5.29 -2.07
C THR A 318 3.41 3.94 -1.95
N PRO A 319 3.11 3.48 -0.72
CA PRO A 319 2.28 2.30 -0.53
C PRO A 319 0.79 2.56 -0.83
N TRP A 320 0.40 3.78 -1.22
CA TRP A 320 -0.95 4.12 -1.67
C TRP A 320 -1.06 4.21 -3.20
N GLN A 321 -0.12 3.60 -3.91
CA GLN A 321 -0.11 3.52 -5.37
C GLN A 321 0.01 4.90 -6.04
N THR A 322 0.73 5.82 -5.42
CA THR A 322 1.00 7.16 -5.92
C THR A 322 2.52 7.38 -6.01
N ILE A 323 2.95 8.51 -6.57
CA ILE A 323 4.38 8.87 -6.66
C ILE A 323 4.59 10.26 -6.09
N LEU A 324 5.66 10.44 -5.31
CA LEU A 324 6.15 11.76 -4.95
C LEU A 324 7.26 12.18 -5.91
N LEU A 325 7.19 13.44 -6.33
CA LEU A 325 8.26 14.18 -7.00
C LEU A 325 8.85 15.19 -5.97
N PRO A 326 9.97 14.85 -5.32
CA PRO A 326 10.56 15.68 -4.27
C PRO A 326 11.54 16.72 -4.80
N ASP A 327 11.96 17.61 -3.91
CA ASP A 327 13.06 18.57 -4.09
C ASP A 327 12.80 19.59 -5.21
N ILE A 328 11.53 19.91 -5.48
CA ILE A 328 11.15 20.89 -6.50
C ILE A 328 11.22 22.30 -5.91
N PRO A 329 11.98 23.24 -6.49
CA PRO A 329 11.99 24.63 -6.06
C PRO A 329 10.59 25.23 -6.15
N ASP A 330 10.18 26.00 -5.15
CA ASP A 330 8.82 26.56 -5.09
C ASP A 330 8.48 27.40 -6.32
N ALA A 331 9.47 28.16 -6.82
CA ALA A 331 9.34 28.96 -8.04
C ALA A 331 9.13 28.14 -9.33
N LYS A 332 9.37 26.82 -9.30
CA LYS A 332 9.24 25.89 -10.43
C LYS A 332 8.00 25.01 -10.36
N ILE A 333 7.20 25.11 -9.29
CA ILE A 333 5.94 24.38 -9.17
C ILE A 333 5.00 24.63 -10.36
N PRO A 334 4.77 25.87 -10.85
CA PRO A 334 3.88 26.09 -11.99
C PRO A 334 4.31 25.35 -13.26
N ASP A 335 5.62 25.42 -13.61
CA ASP A 335 6.20 24.74 -14.77
C ASP A 335 6.02 23.20 -14.68
N VAL A 336 6.20 22.66 -13.47
CA VAL A 336 6.02 21.23 -13.19
C VAL A 336 4.55 20.83 -13.30
N LEU A 337 3.62 21.61 -12.73
CA LEU A 337 2.19 21.32 -12.79
C LEU A 337 1.66 21.35 -14.23
N GLU A 338 2.11 22.31 -15.04
CA GLU A 338 1.77 22.39 -16.47
C GLU A 338 2.21 21.11 -17.20
N SER A 339 3.46 20.70 -16.98
CA SER A 339 4.02 19.48 -17.58
C SER A 339 3.23 18.23 -17.18
N LEU A 340 2.90 18.08 -15.89
CA LEU A 340 2.09 16.96 -15.40
C LEU A 340 0.69 16.94 -16.02
N SER A 341 0.04 18.11 -16.13
CA SER A 341 -1.30 18.21 -16.73
C SER A 341 -1.32 17.75 -18.19
N SER A 342 -0.26 18.05 -18.95
CA SER A 342 -0.12 17.66 -20.36
C SER A 342 -0.03 16.13 -20.55
N TRP A 343 0.34 15.40 -19.50
CA TRP A 343 0.39 13.93 -19.48
C TRP A 343 -0.82 13.30 -18.80
N GLY A 344 -1.82 14.11 -18.42
CA GLY A 344 -3.00 13.65 -17.69
C GLY A 344 -2.69 13.22 -16.24
N LEU A 345 -1.57 13.69 -15.67
CA LEU A 345 -1.20 13.44 -14.28
C LEU A 345 -1.62 14.63 -13.41
N TRP A 346 -2.08 14.33 -12.20
CA TRP A 346 -2.66 15.33 -11.30
C TRP A 346 -2.01 15.28 -9.92
N VAL A 347 -1.89 16.45 -9.30
CA VAL A 347 -1.34 16.62 -7.95
C VAL A 347 -2.43 16.89 -6.91
N SER A 348 -3.68 17.10 -7.34
CA SER A 348 -4.78 17.51 -6.47
C SER A 348 -5.26 16.41 -5.52
N ASP A 349 -5.59 16.79 -4.29
CA ASP A 349 -6.18 15.97 -3.23
C ASP A 349 -7.72 15.88 -3.32
N ASN A 350 -8.37 16.80 -4.03
CA ASN A 350 -9.84 16.87 -4.15
C ASN A 350 -10.44 15.98 -5.26
N ARG A 351 -9.62 15.14 -5.92
CA ARG A 351 -10.12 14.24 -6.96
C ARG A 351 -10.87 13.07 -6.33
N VAL A 352 -12.06 12.78 -6.86
CA VAL A 352 -12.89 11.69 -6.36
C VAL A 352 -12.22 10.33 -6.59
N ASP A 353 -11.36 10.22 -7.61
CA ASP A 353 -10.62 8.99 -7.89
C ASP A 353 -9.33 8.80 -7.09
N ALA A 354 -8.98 9.75 -6.20
CA ALA A 354 -7.78 9.67 -5.36
C ALA A 354 -7.73 8.42 -4.47
N ALA A 355 -8.89 7.89 -4.09
CA ALA A 355 -9.04 6.74 -3.21
C ALA A 355 -9.70 5.52 -3.88
N ILE A 356 -9.79 5.51 -5.21
CA ILE A 356 -10.28 4.34 -5.95
C ILE A 356 -9.15 3.32 -6.08
N VAL A 357 -9.41 2.09 -5.63
CA VAL A 357 -8.47 0.98 -5.70
C VAL A 357 -9.14 -0.24 -6.32
N ALA A 358 -8.39 -0.97 -7.15
CA ALA A 358 -8.91 -2.15 -7.84
C ALA A 358 -7.90 -3.29 -7.80
N CYS A 359 -8.38 -4.51 -7.54
CA CYS A 359 -7.55 -5.70 -7.76
C CYS A 359 -7.36 -5.93 -9.26
N SER A 360 -6.58 -6.94 -9.67
CA SER A 360 -6.35 -7.19 -11.08
C SER A 360 -7.62 -7.58 -11.85
N GLY A 361 -8.57 -8.27 -11.19
CA GLY A 361 -9.81 -8.72 -11.83
C GLY A 361 -9.57 -9.62 -13.05
N LYS A 362 -10.61 -9.80 -13.87
CA LYS A 362 -10.44 -10.36 -15.22
C LYS A 362 -9.79 -9.33 -16.16
N PRO A 363 -9.04 -9.79 -17.19
CA PRO A 363 -8.66 -11.18 -17.41
C PRO A 363 -7.56 -11.64 -16.45
N GLY A 364 -6.77 -10.74 -15.85
CA GLY A 364 -5.50 -11.06 -15.17
C GLY A 364 -5.56 -11.93 -13.90
N CYS A 365 -6.72 -12.29 -13.38
CA CYS A 365 -6.88 -13.11 -12.19
C CYS A 365 -7.94 -14.20 -12.41
N ALA A 366 -7.52 -15.46 -12.35
CA ALA A 366 -8.41 -16.62 -12.51
C ALA A 366 -9.50 -16.73 -11.43
N ALA A 367 -9.27 -16.13 -10.25
CA ALA A 367 -10.24 -16.15 -9.16
C ALA A 367 -11.30 -15.04 -9.26
N ALA A 368 -11.19 -14.13 -10.22
CA ALA A 368 -12.08 -12.98 -10.33
C ALA A 368 -13.37 -13.35 -11.08
N ALA A 369 -14.51 -12.91 -10.56
CA ALA A 369 -15.82 -13.05 -11.22
C ALA A 369 -16.02 -12.02 -12.33
N THR A 370 -15.40 -10.83 -12.21
CA THR A 370 -15.59 -9.69 -13.12
C THR A 370 -14.27 -8.99 -13.44
N GLN A 371 -14.23 -8.19 -14.51
CA GLN A 371 -13.18 -7.19 -14.73
C GLN A 371 -13.26 -6.11 -13.66
N THR A 372 -12.14 -5.64 -13.13
CA THR A 372 -12.12 -4.60 -12.07
C THR A 372 -11.40 -3.33 -12.47
N GLN A 373 -10.20 -3.43 -13.04
CA GLN A 373 -9.39 -2.24 -13.35
C GLN A 373 -10.04 -1.37 -14.43
N SER A 374 -10.58 -1.98 -15.48
CA SER A 374 -11.30 -1.26 -16.56
C SER A 374 -12.55 -0.54 -16.04
N HIS A 375 -13.36 -1.22 -15.23
CA HIS A 375 -14.56 -0.61 -14.63
C HIS A 375 -14.22 0.49 -13.61
N ALA A 376 -13.16 0.32 -12.82
CA ALA A 376 -12.69 1.35 -11.91
C ALA A 376 -12.19 2.61 -12.64
N ILE A 377 -11.50 2.44 -13.77
CA ILE A 377 -11.09 3.57 -14.64
C ILE A 377 -12.32 4.26 -15.24
N ALA A 378 -13.31 3.51 -15.71
CA ALA A 378 -14.55 4.07 -16.26
C ALA A 378 -15.33 4.87 -15.20
N LEU A 379 -15.44 4.33 -13.98
CA LEU A 379 -16.05 5.04 -12.85
C LEU A 379 -15.26 6.31 -12.51
N ALA A 380 -13.94 6.21 -12.39
CA ALA A 380 -13.07 7.36 -12.12
C ALA A 380 -13.25 8.48 -13.14
N HIS A 381 -13.33 8.14 -14.43
CA HIS A 381 -13.56 9.11 -15.50
C HIS A 381 -14.91 9.82 -15.34
N PHE A 382 -15.98 9.04 -15.12
CA PHE A 382 -17.32 9.59 -14.89
C PHE A 382 -17.38 10.50 -13.66
N LEU A 383 -16.89 10.04 -12.51
CA LEU A 383 -16.95 10.80 -11.26
C LEU A 383 -16.20 12.13 -11.37
N ASN A 384 -15.02 12.14 -12.01
CA ASN A 384 -14.25 13.37 -12.18
C ASN A 384 -14.89 14.40 -13.13
N GLN A 385 -15.81 13.99 -14.02
CA GLN A 385 -16.56 14.90 -14.88
C GLN A 385 -17.81 15.46 -14.22
N HIS A 386 -18.39 14.71 -13.27
CA HIS A 386 -19.71 15.00 -12.73
C HIS A 386 -19.70 15.43 -11.26
N LEU A 387 -18.59 15.23 -10.55
CA LEU A 387 -18.54 15.42 -9.10
C LEU A 387 -17.20 16.02 -8.64
N THR A 388 -17.30 16.87 -7.62
CA THR A 388 -16.17 17.31 -6.81
C THR A 388 -16.54 17.11 -5.35
N LEU A 389 -15.66 16.46 -4.60
CA LEU A 389 -15.79 16.21 -3.17
C LEU A 389 -14.71 16.99 -2.42
N GLU A 390 -15.00 17.36 -1.17
CA GLU A 390 -14.01 18.00 -0.30
C GLU A 390 -12.95 16.99 0.17
N CYS A 391 -13.36 15.75 0.43
CA CYS A 391 -12.50 14.64 0.80
C CYS A 391 -12.74 13.45 -0.13
N PRO A 392 -11.71 12.67 -0.50
CA PRO A 392 -11.89 11.46 -1.30
C PRO A 392 -12.66 10.38 -0.53
N VAL A 393 -13.54 9.67 -1.23
CA VAL A 393 -14.26 8.50 -0.72
C VAL A 393 -13.57 7.24 -1.21
N ASN A 394 -13.21 6.33 -0.31
CA ASN A 394 -12.48 5.12 -0.65
C ASN A 394 -13.38 4.07 -1.31
N ILE A 395 -13.19 3.84 -2.61
CA ILE A 395 -13.98 2.88 -3.39
C ILE A 395 -13.08 1.73 -3.81
N HIS A 396 -13.42 0.53 -3.34
CA HIS A 396 -12.63 -0.67 -3.59
C HIS A 396 -13.34 -1.64 -4.53
N PHE A 397 -12.77 -1.82 -5.72
CA PHE A 397 -13.15 -2.87 -6.65
C PHE A 397 -12.39 -4.17 -6.37
N THR A 398 -13.12 -5.22 -6.01
CA THR A 398 -12.54 -6.55 -5.81
C THR A 398 -13.29 -7.61 -6.60
N GLY A 399 -12.60 -8.34 -7.48
CA GLY A 399 -13.22 -9.37 -8.30
C GLY A 399 -13.61 -10.64 -7.54
N CYS A 400 -13.20 -10.79 -6.27
CA CYS A 400 -13.56 -11.94 -5.43
C CYS A 400 -13.41 -11.64 -3.92
N PRO A 401 -13.86 -12.52 -3.02
CA PRO A 401 -13.80 -12.30 -1.57
C PRO A 401 -12.39 -12.19 -0.98
N LYS A 402 -11.33 -12.48 -1.75
CA LYS A 402 -9.94 -12.37 -1.28
C LYS A 402 -9.52 -10.92 -0.98
N SER A 403 -10.19 -9.92 -1.55
CA SER A 403 -9.98 -8.50 -1.24
C SER A 403 -8.52 -8.05 -1.44
N CYS A 404 -7.90 -8.49 -2.55
CA CYS A 404 -6.43 -8.40 -2.72
C CYS A 404 -5.88 -6.97 -2.79
N ALA A 405 -6.66 -6.02 -3.33
CA ALA A 405 -6.21 -4.64 -3.51
C ALA A 405 -6.21 -3.90 -2.17
N GLN A 406 -7.30 -4.07 -1.42
CA GLN A 406 -7.47 -3.53 -0.10
C GLN A 406 -8.04 -4.58 0.86
N PRO A 407 -7.24 -5.07 1.82
CA PRO A 407 -7.70 -6.05 2.79
C PRO A 407 -8.61 -5.41 3.85
N SER A 408 -8.43 -4.14 4.17
CA SER A 408 -9.30 -3.41 5.10
C SER A 408 -10.62 -3.03 4.40
N PRO A 409 -11.73 -2.93 5.16
CA PRO A 409 -13.00 -2.41 4.65
C PRO A 409 -12.83 -1.03 3.99
N ALA A 410 -13.57 -0.80 2.92
CA ALA A 410 -13.63 0.46 2.19
C ALA A 410 -14.90 1.23 2.53
N ASP A 411 -14.95 2.53 2.25
CA ASP A 411 -16.20 3.30 2.34
C ASP A 411 -17.27 2.71 1.42
N VAL A 412 -16.85 2.30 0.21
CA VAL A 412 -17.65 1.56 -0.76
C VAL A 412 -16.85 0.34 -1.24
N THR A 413 -17.36 -0.87 -0.99
CA THR A 413 -16.80 -2.11 -1.54
C THR A 413 -17.66 -2.59 -2.71
N LEU A 414 -17.06 -2.73 -3.88
CA LEU A 414 -17.66 -3.31 -5.09
C LEU A 414 -17.10 -4.72 -5.27
N LEU A 415 -17.85 -5.72 -4.82
CA LEU A 415 -17.46 -7.13 -4.89
C LEU A 415 -18.03 -7.77 -6.16
N GLY A 416 -17.13 -8.21 -7.03
CA GLY A 416 -17.46 -8.87 -8.28
C GLY A 416 -18.34 -10.10 -8.10
N THR A 417 -19.40 -10.17 -8.89
CA THR A 417 -20.37 -11.26 -8.93
C THR A 417 -20.88 -11.46 -10.37
N THR A 418 -21.77 -12.41 -10.56
CA THR A 418 -22.60 -12.58 -11.75
C THR A 418 -24.05 -12.29 -11.40
N ILE A 419 -24.75 -11.56 -12.25
CA ILE A 419 -26.14 -11.11 -12.07
C ILE A 419 -26.98 -11.68 -13.20
N GLU A 420 -28.18 -12.17 -12.91
CA GLU A 420 -29.16 -12.56 -13.92
C GLU A 420 -29.96 -11.34 -14.39
N ARG A 421 -29.85 -10.98 -15.67
CA ARG A 421 -30.61 -9.88 -16.29
C ARG A 421 -31.20 -10.34 -17.61
N SER A 422 -32.52 -10.19 -17.77
CA SER A 422 -33.24 -10.52 -19.00
C SER A 422 -32.97 -11.94 -19.53
N GLY A 423 -32.79 -12.90 -18.62
CA GLY A 423 -32.47 -14.30 -18.95
C GLY A 423 -31.02 -14.57 -19.35
N GLN A 424 -30.11 -13.62 -19.12
CA GLN A 424 -28.68 -13.77 -19.34
C GLN A 424 -27.88 -13.52 -18.06
N THR A 425 -26.88 -14.35 -17.81
CA THR A 425 -25.88 -14.14 -16.78
C THR A 425 -24.86 -13.10 -17.25
N VAL A 426 -24.75 -11.97 -16.54
CA VAL A 426 -23.84 -10.87 -16.86
C VAL A 426 -22.90 -10.58 -15.68
N GLU A 427 -21.70 -10.07 -15.97
CA GLU A 427 -20.76 -9.66 -14.93
C GLU A 427 -21.24 -8.37 -14.25
N GLY A 428 -21.16 -8.34 -12.91
CA GLY A 428 -21.58 -7.20 -12.12
C GLY A 428 -20.92 -7.18 -10.75
N TYR A 429 -21.51 -6.43 -9.84
CA TYR A 429 -20.98 -6.18 -8.51
C TYR A 429 -22.07 -6.16 -7.47
N ARG A 430 -21.79 -6.78 -6.32
CA ARG A 430 -22.47 -6.49 -5.06
C ARG A 430 -21.87 -5.23 -4.47
N ILE A 431 -22.73 -4.29 -4.12
CA ILE A 431 -22.36 -2.99 -3.57
C ILE A 431 -22.52 -3.06 -2.06
N TYR A 432 -21.44 -2.78 -1.35
CA TYR A 432 -21.46 -2.61 0.10
C TYR A 432 -21.00 -1.20 0.43
N VAL A 433 -21.67 -0.56 1.39
CA VAL A 433 -21.34 0.79 1.84
C VAL A 433 -21.16 0.82 3.35
N GLY A 434 -20.31 1.72 3.81
CA GLY A 434 -20.01 1.89 5.21
C GLY A 434 -18.73 1.20 5.62
N ALA A 435 -17.94 1.93 6.39
CA ALA A 435 -16.82 1.44 7.15
C ALA A 435 -16.56 2.47 8.26
N ASN A 436 -17.08 2.19 9.47
CA ASN A 436 -16.49 2.47 10.79
C ASN A 436 -17.56 2.70 11.86
N LEU A 437 -17.48 1.91 12.94
CA LEU A 437 -17.86 2.34 14.29
C LEU A 437 -16.55 2.37 15.11
N TYR A 438 -16.07 3.56 15.46
CA TYR A 438 -15.03 3.69 16.47
C TYR A 438 -15.66 3.51 17.85
N SER A 439 -15.07 2.65 18.68
CA SER A 439 -15.15 2.78 20.13
C SER A 439 -13.73 2.79 20.69
N ARG A 440 -13.48 3.73 21.59
CA ARG A 440 -12.18 3.93 22.25
C ARG A 440 -12.08 2.92 23.41
N GLY A 441 -11.32 1.84 23.25
CA GLY A 441 -11.07 0.86 24.33
C GLY A 441 -10.83 -0.60 23.86
N ASP A 442 -10.64 -1.50 24.84
CA ASP A 442 -10.29 -2.94 24.70
C ASP A 442 -11.40 -3.87 24.13
N SER A 443 -12.51 -3.32 23.60
CA SER A 443 -13.60 -4.12 23.04
C SER A 443 -13.33 -4.51 21.58
N LYS A 444 -13.59 -5.78 21.25
CA LYS A 444 -13.49 -6.32 19.88
C LYS A 444 -14.36 -5.48 18.93
N GLN A 445 -13.72 -4.98 17.88
CA GLN A 445 -14.27 -4.11 16.84
C GLN A 445 -15.17 -4.91 15.89
N GLU A 446 -16.39 -4.45 15.63
CA GLU A 446 -17.22 -4.97 14.54
C GLU A 446 -17.27 -3.97 13.40
N VAL A 447 -16.70 -4.35 12.26
CA VAL A 447 -16.87 -3.62 11.01
C VAL A 447 -18.24 -3.99 10.46
N ILE A 448 -19.11 -2.99 10.31
CA ILE A 448 -20.39 -3.14 9.65
C ILE A 448 -20.29 -2.50 8.26
N GLN A 449 -20.37 -3.33 7.21
CA GLN A 449 -20.70 -2.86 5.87
C GLN A 449 -22.14 -3.24 5.57
N HIS A 450 -22.92 -2.31 5.04
CA HIS A 450 -24.30 -2.52 4.64
C HIS A 450 -24.35 -2.91 3.16
N TYR A 451 -25.04 -4.01 2.86
CA TYR A 451 -25.34 -4.38 1.48
C TYR A 451 -26.38 -3.42 0.91
N LEU A 452 -26.09 -2.84 -0.26
CA LEU A 452 -26.94 -1.84 -0.92
C LEU A 452 -27.65 -2.42 -2.16
N GLY A 453 -27.15 -3.52 -2.72
CA GLY A 453 -27.74 -4.15 -3.91
C GLY A 453 -26.69 -4.70 -4.89
N GLU A 454 -27.12 -5.07 -6.09
CA GLU A 454 -26.26 -5.48 -7.19
C GLU A 454 -26.43 -4.56 -8.41
N ALA A 455 -25.34 -4.30 -9.11
CA ALA A 455 -25.33 -3.51 -10.34
C ALA A 455 -24.42 -4.12 -11.39
N ILE A 456 -24.83 -4.03 -12.66
CA ILE A 456 -23.93 -4.38 -13.76
C ILE A 456 -22.93 -3.25 -14.01
N ALA A 457 -21.83 -3.55 -14.68
CA ALA A 457 -20.74 -2.61 -14.87
C ALA A 457 -21.15 -1.28 -15.54
N SER A 458 -22.13 -1.30 -16.45
CA SER A 458 -22.64 -0.11 -17.13
C SER A 458 -23.53 0.78 -16.26
N GLU A 459 -24.11 0.23 -15.19
CA GLU A 459 -24.97 0.96 -14.25
C GLU A 459 -24.16 1.64 -13.14
N LEU A 460 -23.02 1.03 -12.77
CA LEU A 460 -22.16 1.48 -11.67
C LEU A 460 -21.82 2.98 -11.67
N PRO A 461 -21.42 3.62 -12.79
CA PRO A 461 -21.11 5.04 -12.79
C PRO A 461 -22.28 5.91 -12.30
N SER A 462 -23.48 5.62 -12.79
CA SER A 462 -24.69 6.35 -12.38
C SER A 462 -25.03 6.09 -10.92
N GLU A 463 -25.04 4.84 -10.48
CA GLU A 463 -25.43 4.48 -9.11
C GLU A 463 -24.48 5.06 -8.06
N ILE A 464 -23.17 4.89 -8.26
CA ILE A 464 -22.17 5.45 -7.34
C ILE A 464 -22.16 6.98 -7.40
N GLY A 465 -22.35 7.57 -8.59
CA GLY A 465 -22.50 9.02 -8.72
C GLY A 465 -23.68 9.58 -7.93
N GLN A 466 -24.84 8.89 -7.95
CA GLN A 466 -26.02 9.27 -7.17
C GLN A 466 -25.75 9.14 -5.66
N LEU A 467 -25.14 8.04 -5.23
CA LEU A 467 -24.78 7.80 -3.84
C LEU A 467 -23.84 8.89 -3.27
N LEU A 468 -22.81 9.26 -4.03
CA LEU A 468 -21.86 10.30 -3.60
C LEU A 468 -22.48 11.71 -3.66
N ASN A 469 -23.40 11.97 -4.59
CA ASN A 469 -24.19 13.20 -4.59
C ASN A 469 -25.10 13.29 -3.37
N ALA A 470 -25.75 12.19 -2.99
CA ALA A 470 -26.58 12.14 -1.78
C ALA A 470 -25.73 12.40 -0.53
N TYR A 471 -24.54 11.82 -0.43
CA TYR A 471 -23.57 12.14 0.63
C TYR A 471 -23.28 13.65 0.67
N LYS A 472 -22.89 14.24 -0.47
CA LYS A 472 -22.58 15.67 -0.56
C LYS A 472 -23.76 16.57 -0.14
N GLN A 473 -24.99 16.19 -0.49
CA GLN A 473 -26.20 16.97 -0.20
C GLN A 473 -26.69 16.82 1.25
N HIS A 474 -26.48 15.65 1.85
CA HIS A 474 -27.05 15.28 3.14
C HIS A 474 -26.02 15.06 4.25
N GLN A 475 -24.75 15.43 4.01
CA GLN A 475 -23.74 15.49 5.06
C GLN A 475 -24.15 16.52 6.13
N LEU A 476 -24.03 16.17 7.40
CA LEU A 476 -24.39 17.03 8.53
C LEU A 476 -23.43 18.22 8.65
N ASN A 477 -22.17 18.01 8.29
CA ASN A 477 -21.11 19.00 8.29
C ASN A 477 -19.97 18.52 7.37
N LYS A 478 -18.98 19.39 7.14
CA LYS A 478 -17.84 19.11 6.26
C LYS A 478 -16.89 18.01 6.76
N ASN A 479 -16.96 17.67 8.05
CA ASN A 479 -16.10 16.67 8.67
C ASN A 479 -16.78 15.31 8.79
N GLU A 480 -18.07 15.20 8.47
CA GLU A 480 -18.74 13.89 8.46
C GLU A 480 -18.17 13.06 7.32
N SER A 481 -17.52 11.94 7.66
CA SER A 481 -16.99 10.98 6.70
C SER A 481 -18.12 10.26 5.95
N PHE A 482 -17.80 9.69 4.78
CA PHE A 482 -18.76 8.86 4.05
C PHE A 482 -19.24 7.67 4.90
N GLY A 483 -18.36 7.04 5.68
CA GLY A 483 -18.72 5.95 6.58
C GLY A 483 -19.77 6.35 7.61
N GLU A 484 -19.62 7.52 8.25
CA GLU A 484 -20.60 8.06 9.21
C GLU A 484 -21.93 8.38 8.54
N PHE A 485 -21.88 9.03 7.38
CA PHE A 485 -23.06 9.28 6.55
C PHE A 485 -23.78 7.97 6.20
N ALA A 486 -23.07 6.97 5.69
CA ALA A 486 -23.63 5.69 5.28
C ALA A 486 -24.26 4.95 6.47
N GLY A 487 -23.60 4.91 7.63
CA GLY A 487 -24.17 4.31 8.84
C GLY A 487 -25.48 4.96 9.25
N ARG A 488 -25.53 6.30 9.27
CA ARG A 488 -26.75 7.08 9.58
C ARG A 488 -27.84 6.89 8.52
N PHE A 489 -27.46 6.89 7.23
CA PHE A 489 -28.39 6.82 6.12
C PHE A 489 -28.99 5.42 5.97
N CYS A 490 -28.19 4.36 6.10
CA CYS A 490 -28.68 2.98 6.06
C CYS A 490 -29.61 2.67 7.24
N GLN A 491 -29.34 3.18 8.45
CA GLN A 491 -30.27 3.05 9.58
C GLN A 491 -31.62 3.73 9.33
N ARG A 492 -31.61 4.90 8.66
CA ARG A 492 -32.85 5.60 8.26
C ARG A 492 -33.57 4.91 7.11
N ALA A 493 -32.85 4.35 6.15
CA ALA A 493 -33.44 3.59 5.04
C ALA A 493 -34.17 2.32 5.50
N ILE A 494 -33.71 1.68 6.58
CA ILE A 494 -34.44 0.60 7.26
C ILE A 494 -35.78 1.10 7.83
N SER A 495 -35.88 2.38 8.16
CA SER A 495 -37.07 3.02 8.74
C SER A 495 -37.95 3.74 7.69
N ASP A 496 -37.40 4.11 6.54
CA ASP A 496 -38.05 4.81 5.41
C ASP A 496 -37.39 4.43 4.06
N PRO A 497 -37.91 3.41 3.36
CA PRO A 497 -37.32 2.87 2.12
C PRO A 497 -37.35 3.83 0.91
N GLU A 498 -38.09 4.94 0.97
CA GLU A 498 -38.17 5.90 -0.15
C GLU A 498 -36.88 6.70 -0.37
N LEU A 499 -35.94 6.63 0.58
CA LEU A 499 -34.63 7.30 0.50
C LEU A 499 -33.58 6.52 -0.30
N LEU A 500 -33.82 5.25 -0.63
CA LEU A 500 -32.89 4.42 -1.40
C LEU A 500 -33.09 4.61 -2.93
N PRO A 501 -32.02 4.47 -3.74
CA PRO A 501 -32.14 4.33 -5.20
C PRO A 501 -33.15 3.23 -5.56
N GLN A 502 -33.91 3.38 -6.65
CA GLN A 502 -35.02 2.47 -7.01
C GLN A 502 -34.62 0.98 -7.04
N ASN A 503 -33.37 0.66 -7.37
CA ASN A 503 -32.86 -0.71 -7.45
C ASN A 503 -32.63 -1.36 -6.06
N ALA A 504 -32.49 -0.56 -5.00
CA ALA A 504 -32.21 -1.02 -3.63
C ALA A 504 -33.50 -1.17 -2.78
N ARG A 505 -34.69 -0.98 -3.38
CA ARG A 505 -35.98 -1.08 -2.68
C ARG A 505 -36.63 -2.47 -2.72
N ASN A 506 -36.06 -3.41 -3.48
CA ASN A 506 -36.70 -4.68 -3.82
C ASN A 506 -36.07 -5.93 -3.19
N ASP A 507 -35.02 -5.77 -2.36
CA ASP A 507 -34.39 -6.81 -1.54
C ASP A 507 -34.38 -6.35 -0.07
#